data_AF-A0A7M7N7H6-F1
#
_entry.id   AF-A0A7M7N7H6-F1
#
_cell.length_a   1.000
_cell.length_b   1.000
_cell.length_c   1.000
_cell.angle_alpha   90.00
_cell.angle_beta   90.00
_cell.angle_gamma   90.00
#
_symmetry.space_group_name_H-M   'P 1'
#
loop_
_entity.id
_entity.type
_entity.pdbx_description
1 polymer ?
#
loop_
_entity_poly.entity_id
_entity_poly.type
_entity_poly.pdbx_seq_one_letter_code
_entity_poly.pdbx_strand_id
1 'polypeptide(L)'
;MALTMQRLAEFLPVAGDFEMQIAVTESLARMVTKSERKRRSPAWFPSGTIGEAFLAIDDQQFDSDCRIFLNLLNKSCLGRSVYSYSCKKAFLGDYELRNPNEDKLSEFWVDFNAVSQSITMYVADEDTGSEEEGGLWETVTFSKDKVKEYLVNEDEKGHMNLVINLTEPPSSILASCGKDSRTATIVFKPRTDLADALATSIGLEKNAAPVELYCMLFLFHRHHHHLVGAL
;
A
#
# COMPACT_ATOMS: atom_id res chain seq x y z
N MET A 1 13.94 29.69 3.62
CA MET A 1 12.63 29.26 3.08
C MET A 1 12.69 28.84 1.61
N ALA A 2 13.04 29.71 0.65
CA ALA A 2 13.03 29.32 -0.79
C ALA A 2 13.91 28.11 -1.12
N LEU A 3 15.16 28.08 -0.62
CA LEU A 3 16.08 26.95 -0.80
C LEU A 3 15.57 25.67 -0.12
N THR A 4 14.95 25.79 1.05
CA THR A 4 14.37 24.66 1.79
C THR A 4 13.27 23.99 0.98
N MET A 5 12.35 24.77 0.40
CA MET A 5 11.27 24.22 -0.43
C MET A 5 11.79 23.57 -1.71
N GLN A 6 12.81 24.17 -2.34
CA GLN A 6 13.46 23.55 -3.49
C GLN A 6 14.02 22.17 -3.15
N ARG A 7 14.72 22.05 -2.01
CA ARG A 7 15.26 20.77 -1.53
C ARG A 7 14.17 19.75 -1.20
N LEU A 8 13.04 20.19 -0.65
CA LEU A 8 11.90 19.32 -0.37
C LEU A 8 11.29 18.77 -1.67
N ALA A 9 11.13 19.62 -2.70
CA ALA A 9 10.66 19.18 -4.00
C ALA A 9 11.63 18.19 -4.68
N GLU A 10 12.94 18.45 -4.57
CA GLU A 10 13.99 17.55 -5.07
C GLU A 10 14.05 16.22 -4.29
N PHE A 11 13.76 16.25 -2.98
CA PHE A 11 13.72 15.08 -2.12
C PHE A 11 12.48 14.20 -2.37
N LEU A 12 11.33 14.80 -2.69
CA LEU A 12 10.06 14.12 -2.81
C LEU A 12 10.10 12.81 -3.65
N PRO A 13 10.63 12.77 -4.89
CA PRO A 13 10.66 11.55 -5.69
C PRO A 13 11.59 10.45 -5.14
N VAL A 14 12.52 10.79 -4.24
CA VAL A 14 13.50 9.86 -3.65
C VAL A 14 13.26 9.61 -2.16
N ALA A 15 12.17 10.15 -1.60
CA ALA A 15 11.85 10.00 -0.18
C ALA A 15 11.66 8.53 0.22
N GLY A 16 11.22 7.69 -0.72
CA GLY A 16 11.17 6.23 -0.56
C GLY A 16 10.19 5.71 0.48
N ASP A 17 9.27 6.55 0.94
CA ASP A 17 8.19 6.20 1.85
C ASP A 17 6.97 7.07 1.53
N PHE A 18 5.81 6.45 1.33
CA PHE A 18 4.62 7.15 0.86
C PHE A 18 4.09 8.18 1.87
N GLU A 19 4.10 7.85 3.17
CA GLU A 19 3.70 8.78 4.24
C GLU A 19 4.62 10.00 4.27
N MET A 20 5.93 9.78 4.14
CA MET A 20 6.90 10.88 4.02
C MET A 20 6.62 11.74 2.77
N GLN A 21 6.25 11.13 1.64
CA GLN A 21 5.89 11.87 0.43
C GLN A 21 4.63 12.72 0.60
N ILE A 22 3.61 12.23 1.32
CA ILE A 22 2.44 13.01 1.69
C ILE A 22 2.86 14.23 2.51
N ALA A 23 3.63 14.02 3.59
CA ALA A 23 4.04 15.09 4.49
C ALA A 23 4.88 16.17 3.78
N VAL A 24 5.77 15.77 2.87
CA VAL A 24 6.57 16.70 2.05
C VAL A 24 5.67 17.48 1.08
N THR A 25 4.73 16.80 0.43
CA THR A 25 3.77 17.43 -0.50
C THR A 25 2.88 18.44 0.23
N GLU A 26 2.36 18.07 1.40
CA GLU A 26 1.56 18.94 2.25
C GLU A 26 2.36 20.17 2.70
N SER A 27 3.60 19.95 3.12
CA SER A 27 4.51 21.03 3.50
C SER A 27 4.72 21.99 2.34
N LEU A 28 4.99 21.50 1.14
CA LEU A 28 5.13 22.33 -0.06
C LEU A 28 3.84 23.08 -0.40
N ALA A 29 2.67 22.46 -0.27
CA ALA A 29 1.38 23.07 -0.57
C ALA A 29 0.98 24.16 0.44
N ARG A 30 1.28 23.95 1.73
CA ARG A 30 0.90 24.86 2.83
C ARG A 30 1.89 26.00 3.07
N MET A 31 3.17 25.83 2.74
CA MET A 31 4.19 26.88 2.94
C MET A 31 4.06 28.07 1.98
N VAL A 32 3.28 27.94 0.91
CA VAL A 32 3.11 28.98 -0.12
C VAL A 32 1.65 29.17 -0.50
N THR A 33 1.30 30.38 -0.94
CA THR A 33 -0.02 30.65 -1.51
C THR A 33 -0.23 29.88 -2.82
N LYS A 34 -1.48 29.70 -3.25
CA LYS A 34 -1.80 29.09 -4.57
C LYS A 34 -1.10 29.83 -5.75
N SER A 35 -0.98 31.16 -5.68
CA SER A 35 -0.24 31.96 -6.68
C SER A 35 1.26 31.66 -6.68
N GLU A 36 1.86 31.51 -5.50
CA GLU A 36 3.28 31.15 -5.37
C GLU A 36 3.54 29.69 -5.77
N ARG A 37 2.63 28.74 -5.50
CA ARG A 37 2.70 27.37 -6.04
C ARG A 37 2.84 27.42 -7.56
N LYS A 38 1.97 28.16 -8.25
CA LYS A 38 2.00 28.30 -9.72
C LYS A 38 3.33 28.87 -10.22
N ARG A 39 3.88 29.87 -9.53
CA ARG A 39 5.17 30.50 -9.90
C ARG A 39 6.36 29.56 -9.69
N ARG A 40 6.29 28.66 -8.70
CA ARG A 40 7.41 27.78 -8.29
C ARG A 40 7.37 26.40 -8.91
N SER A 41 6.18 25.90 -9.27
CA SER A 41 5.97 24.55 -9.82
C SER A 41 6.94 24.20 -10.96
N PRO A 42 7.25 25.08 -11.95
CA PRO A 42 8.21 24.75 -13.00
C PRO A 42 9.64 24.46 -12.51
N ALA A 43 10.05 25.05 -11.38
CA ALA A 43 11.37 24.81 -10.77
C ALA A 43 11.39 23.57 -9.86
N TRP A 44 10.26 23.23 -9.26
CA TRP A 44 10.09 22.04 -8.42
C TRP A 44 9.88 20.78 -9.25
N PHE A 45 9.08 20.89 -10.32
CA PHE A 45 8.65 19.79 -11.17
C PHE A 45 8.84 20.20 -12.64
N PRO A 46 10.01 19.94 -13.24
CA PRO A 46 10.29 20.31 -14.63
C PRO A 46 9.36 19.66 -15.66
N SER A 47 8.77 18.50 -15.32
CA SER A 47 7.73 17.87 -16.13
C SER A 47 6.42 18.63 -16.00
N GLY A 48 5.91 19.17 -17.11
CA GLY A 48 4.64 19.91 -17.15
C GLY A 48 3.48 19.12 -16.57
N THR A 49 3.37 17.82 -16.91
CA THR A 49 2.30 16.94 -16.40
C THR A 49 2.37 16.74 -14.88
N ILE A 50 3.57 16.60 -14.31
CA ILE A 50 3.76 16.48 -12.86
C ILE A 50 3.46 17.82 -12.17
N GLY A 51 3.95 18.91 -12.74
CA GLY A 51 3.72 20.26 -12.23
C GLY A 51 2.24 20.65 -12.25
N GLU A 52 1.50 20.27 -13.30
CA GLU A 52 0.05 20.46 -13.39
C GLU A 52 -0.70 19.64 -12.35
N ALA A 53 -0.33 18.37 -12.15
CA ALA A 53 -0.92 17.53 -11.12
C ALA A 53 -0.67 18.09 -9.70
N PHE A 54 0.52 18.61 -9.42
CA PHE A 54 0.80 19.28 -8.14
C PHE A 54 -0.07 20.53 -7.95
N LEU A 55 -0.28 21.31 -9.01
CA LEU A 55 -1.12 22.52 -8.96
C LEU A 55 -2.61 22.22 -8.85
N ALA A 56 -3.03 21.01 -9.22
CA ALA A 56 -4.41 20.55 -9.13
C ALA A 56 -4.82 20.16 -7.70
N ILE A 57 -3.87 19.98 -6.78
CA ILE A 57 -4.16 19.65 -5.38
C ILE A 57 -5.00 20.75 -4.73
N ASP A 58 -6.23 20.42 -4.38
CA ASP A 58 -7.08 21.29 -3.59
C ASP A 58 -6.91 21.04 -2.09
N ASP A 59 -6.81 22.12 -1.32
CA ASP A 59 -6.54 22.05 0.12
C ASP A 59 -7.73 21.44 0.89
N GLN A 60 -8.95 21.46 0.31
CA GLN A 60 -10.15 20.84 0.86
C GLN A 60 -10.27 19.34 0.53
N GLN A 61 -9.55 18.86 -0.49
CA GLN A 61 -9.55 17.47 -0.96
C GLN A 61 -8.13 16.90 -0.98
N PHE A 62 -7.30 17.39 -0.05
CA PHE A 62 -5.86 17.19 -0.09
C PHE A 62 -5.49 15.70 -0.17
N ASP A 63 -6.12 14.84 0.65
CA ASP A 63 -5.76 13.42 0.71
C ASP A 63 -5.95 12.69 -0.64
N SER A 64 -7.09 12.92 -1.31
CA SER A 64 -7.37 12.31 -2.60
C SER A 64 -6.50 12.87 -3.71
N ASP A 65 -6.33 14.19 -3.75
CA ASP A 65 -5.55 14.84 -4.82
C ASP A 65 -4.04 14.59 -4.66
N CYS A 66 -3.55 14.58 -3.42
CA CYS A 66 -2.18 14.23 -3.07
C CYS A 66 -1.87 12.79 -3.52
N ARG A 67 -2.77 11.83 -3.27
CA ARG A 67 -2.63 10.46 -3.76
C ARG A 67 -2.51 10.40 -5.29
N ILE A 68 -3.36 11.14 -6.02
CA ILE A 68 -3.32 11.18 -7.49
C ILE A 68 -1.97 11.73 -7.96
N PHE A 69 -1.53 12.85 -7.38
CA PHE A 69 -0.26 13.48 -7.70
C PHE A 69 0.94 12.56 -7.42
N LEU A 70 1.00 11.93 -6.23
CA LEU A 70 2.11 11.07 -5.84
C LEU A 70 2.17 9.78 -6.67
N ASN A 71 1.03 9.16 -6.97
CA ASN A 71 0.98 8.00 -7.85
C ASN A 71 1.52 8.35 -9.25
N LEU A 72 1.20 9.54 -9.77
CA LEU A 72 1.71 10.02 -11.05
C LEU A 72 3.21 10.33 -10.98
N LEU A 73 3.67 11.05 -9.95
CA LEU A 73 5.07 11.37 -9.71
C LEU A 73 5.92 10.10 -9.67
N ASN A 74 5.56 9.17 -8.79
CA ASN A 74 6.27 7.91 -8.61
C ASN A 74 6.27 7.08 -9.90
N LYS A 75 5.16 7.07 -10.65
CA LYS A 75 5.10 6.37 -11.94
C LYS A 75 6.02 6.96 -13.01
N SER A 76 6.32 8.25 -12.93
CA SER A 76 7.21 8.94 -13.87
C SER A 76 8.71 8.74 -13.58
N CYS A 77 9.07 8.28 -12.38
CA CYS A 77 10.47 8.10 -11.97
C CYS A 77 11.07 6.80 -12.54
N LEU A 78 12.25 6.92 -13.16
CA LEU A 78 13.10 5.76 -13.43
C LEU A 78 13.68 5.24 -12.11
N GLY A 79 13.46 3.97 -11.77
CA GLY A 79 13.88 3.41 -10.48
C GLY A 79 13.04 3.94 -9.31
N ARG A 80 11.72 3.79 -9.43
CA ARG A 80 10.73 4.24 -8.44
C ARG A 80 11.05 3.71 -7.04
N SER A 81 11.09 4.60 -6.05
CA SER A 81 11.36 4.25 -4.64
C SER A 81 10.09 3.93 -3.82
N VAL A 82 8.90 4.26 -4.34
CA VAL A 82 7.61 3.93 -3.74
C VAL A 82 6.66 3.43 -4.81
N TYR A 83 6.22 2.17 -4.75
CA TYR A 83 5.20 1.65 -5.66
C TYR A 83 3.84 1.61 -4.99
N SER A 84 2.80 2.09 -5.68
CA SER A 84 1.44 2.15 -5.13
C SER A 84 0.48 1.45 -6.06
N TYR A 85 -0.23 0.45 -5.54
CA TYR A 85 -1.15 -0.37 -6.33
C TYR A 85 -2.46 -0.58 -5.60
N SER A 86 -3.56 -0.62 -6.35
CA SER A 86 -4.81 -1.02 -5.78
C SER A 86 -4.90 -2.54 -5.69
N CYS A 87 -5.32 -3.02 -4.52
CA CYS A 87 -5.66 -4.41 -4.31
C CYS A 87 -7.18 -4.61 -4.46
N LYS A 88 -7.58 -5.85 -4.73
CA LYS A 88 -8.98 -6.25 -4.75
C LYS A 88 -9.47 -6.58 -3.35
N LYS A 89 -8.63 -7.25 -2.58
CA LYS A 89 -8.88 -7.74 -1.22
C LYS A 89 -7.55 -7.90 -0.50
N ALA A 90 -7.57 -7.75 0.81
CA ALA A 90 -6.46 -8.08 1.67
C ALA A 90 -6.96 -8.77 2.94
N PHE A 91 -6.16 -9.70 3.46
CA PHE A 91 -6.46 -10.48 4.64
C PHE A 91 -5.26 -10.48 5.58
N LEU A 92 -5.54 -10.38 6.88
CA LEU A 92 -4.57 -10.58 7.93
C LEU A 92 -4.99 -11.79 8.78
N GLY A 93 -4.40 -12.94 8.51
CA GLY A 93 -4.97 -14.23 8.88
C GLY A 93 -6.28 -14.48 8.15
N ASP A 94 -7.33 -14.80 8.90
CA ASP A 94 -8.69 -15.00 8.36
C ASP A 94 -9.52 -13.70 8.38
N TYR A 95 -8.95 -12.60 8.86
CA TYR A 95 -9.64 -11.31 8.96
C TYR A 95 -9.49 -10.51 7.65
N GLU A 96 -10.62 -10.19 7.00
CA GLU A 96 -10.63 -9.37 5.78
C GLU A 96 -10.46 -7.88 6.14
N LEU A 97 -9.39 -7.27 5.66
CA LEU A 97 -9.14 -5.84 5.84
C LEU A 97 -10.10 -5.03 4.98
N ARG A 98 -10.63 -3.94 5.54
CA ARG A 98 -11.60 -3.07 4.85
C ARG A 98 -10.96 -1.78 4.36
N ASN A 99 -11.37 -1.33 3.17
CA ASN A 99 -10.97 -0.03 2.64
C ASN A 99 -11.66 1.08 3.44
N PRO A 100 -10.92 2.04 4.04
CA PRO A 100 -11.51 3.13 4.83
C PRO A 100 -12.40 4.07 4.01
N ASN A 101 -12.29 4.05 2.68
CA ASN A 101 -13.02 4.93 1.77
C ASN A 101 -13.85 4.15 0.75
N GLU A 102 -14.38 2.97 1.13
CA GLU A 102 -15.19 2.12 0.24
C GLU A 102 -16.42 2.86 -0.32
N ASP A 103 -17.08 3.70 0.51
CA ASP A 103 -18.25 4.50 0.12
C ASP A 103 -17.95 5.56 -0.94
N LYS A 104 -16.69 5.96 -1.07
CA LYS A 104 -16.24 6.94 -2.09
C LYS A 104 -15.80 6.25 -3.38
N LEU A 105 -16.07 4.94 -3.52
CA LEU A 105 -15.60 4.08 -4.63
C LEU A 105 -14.08 4.20 -4.86
N SER A 106 -13.33 4.50 -3.80
CA SER A 106 -11.89 4.66 -3.88
C SER A 106 -11.22 3.30 -4.00
N GLU A 107 -10.08 3.28 -4.67
CA GLU A 107 -9.25 2.08 -4.77
C GLU A 107 -8.63 1.73 -3.40
N PHE A 108 -8.50 0.44 -3.07
CA PHE A 108 -7.86 0.00 -1.84
C PHE A 108 -6.33 -0.08 -2.02
N TRP A 109 -5.64 1.01 -1.69
CA TRP A 109 -4.22 1.19 -1.98
C TRP A 109 -3.29 0.38 -1.07
N VAL A 110 -2.20 -0.09 -1.69
CA VAL A 110 -1.07 -0.77 -1.06
C VAL A 110 0.21 -0.10 -1.53
N ASP A 111 0.99 0.40 -0.58
CA ASP A 111 2.23 1.14 -0.83
C ASP A 111 3.46 0.30 -0.46
N PHE A 112 4.41 0.18 -1.39
CA PHE A 112 5.66 -0.56 -1.24
C PHE A 112 6.79 0.45 -1.12
N ASN A 113 7.34 0.58 0.07
CA ASN A 113 8.24 1.66 0.45
C ASN A 113 9.69 1.18 0.54
N ALA A 114 10.59 1.75 -0.28
CA ALA A 114 12.01 1.36 -0.32
C ALA A 114 12.78 1.71 0.96
N VAL A 115 12.56 2.91 1.51
CA VAL A 115 13.38 3.46 2.59
C VAL A 115 12.96 2.92 3.95
N SER A 116 11.65 2.88 4.23
CA SER A 116 11.13 2.24 5.45
C SER A 116 11.13 0.71 5.36
N GLN A 117 11.45 0.15 4.20
CA GLN A 117 11.48 -1.29 3.93
C GLN A 117 10.19 -1.99 4.35
N SER A 118 9.06 -1.46 3.87
CA SER A 118 7.74 -1.85 4.33
C SER A 118 6.73 -1.94 3.19
N ILE A 119 5.64 -2.67 3.45
CA ILE A 119 4.41 -2.58 2.68
C ILE A 119 3.33 -2.02 3.61
N THR A 120 2.63 -0.97 3.21
CA THR A 120 1.64 -0.27 4.04
C THR A 120 0.27 -0.18 3.38
N MET A 121 -0.78 -0.20 4.19
CA MET A 121 -2.17 -0.06 3.77
C MET A 121 -2.95 0.73 4.83
N TYR A 122 -3.79 1.68 4.42
CA TYR A 122 -4.78 2.26 5.33
C TYR A 122 -6.02 1.37 5.34
N VAL A 123 -6.49 1.01 6.53
CA VAL A 123 -7.67 0.15 6.74
C VAL A 123 -8.70 0.87 7.61
N ALA A 124 -9.98 0.55 7.44
CA ALA A 124 -11.02 1.09 8.30
C ALA A 124 -10.86 0.61 9.75
N ASP A 125 -11.01 1.51 10.72
CA ASP A 125 -11.10 1.17 12.14
C ASP A 125 -12.53 0.68 12.46
N GLU A 126 -12.68 -0.61 12.79
CA GLU A 126 -13.98 -1.22 13.08
C GLU A 126 -14.55 -0.81 14.45
N ASP A 127 -13.74 -0.30 15.37
CA ASP A 127 -14.19 0.08 16.73
C ASP A 127 -14.87 1.47 16.76
N THR A 128 -14.80 2.21 15.66
CA THR A 128 -15.41 3.53 15.54
C THR A 128 -16.62 3.44 14.62
N GLY A 129 -17.80 3.27 15.25
CA GLY A 129 -19.09 3.17 14.56
C GLY A 129 -19.20 4.16 13.40
N SER A 130 -19.34 3.60 12.20
CA SER A 130 -19.23 4.22 10.88
C SER A 130 -20.36 5.20 10.56
N GLU A 131 -20.43 6.36 11.23
CA GLU A 131 -21.43 7.39 10.91
C GLU A 131 -20.90 8.85 10.85
N GLU A 132 -19.63 9.11 11.16
CA GLU A 132 -19.05 10.46 10.98
C GLU A 132 -18.22 10.58 9.69
N GLU A 133 -18.38 11.70 8.97
CA GLU A 133 -17.53 12.06 7.83
C GLU A 133 -16.06 12.13 8.27
N GLY A 134 -15.28 11.11 7.90
CA GLY A 134 -13.88 10.98 8.32
C GLY A 134 -13.64 9.91 9.37
N GLY A 135 -14.32 8.76 9.25
CA GLY A 135 -14.08 7.58 10.09
C GLY A 135 -12.59 7.29 10.28
N LEU A 136 -12.25 6.85 11.49
CA LEU A 136 -10.87 6.59 11.85
C LEU A 136 -10.32 5.45 10.98
N TRP A 137 -9.07 5.59 10.59
CA TRP A 137 -8.35 4.60 9.82
C TRP A 137 -7.08 4.20 10.57
N GLU A 138 -6.70 2.94 10.42
CA GLU A 138 -5.47 2.40 10.96
C GLU A 138 -4.50 2.11 9.82
N THR A 139 -3.19 2.11 10.12
CA THR A 139 -2.17 1.72 9.14
C THR A 139 -1.69 0.32 9.44
N VAL A 140 -2.00 -0.61 8.54
CA VAL A 140 -1.39 -1.95 8.54
C VAL A 140 0.00 -1.83 7.89
N THR A 141 1.04 -2.27 8.61
CA THR A 141 2.42 -2.21 8.15
C THR A 141 3.09 -3.59 8.19
N PHE A 142 3.58 -4.04 7.04
CA PHE A 142 4.42 -5.22 6.89
C PHE A 142 5.89 -4.80 6.73
N SER A 143 6.56 -4.55 7.84
CA SER A 143 8.00 -4.23 7.85
C SER A 143 8.84 -5.45 7.51
N LYS A 144 9.97 -5.26 6.81
CA LYS A 144 10.87 -6.32 6.36
C LYS A 144 11.35 -7.27 7.47
N ASP A 145 11.56 -6.76 8.67
CA ASP A 145 11.95 -7.53 9.86
C ASP A 145 10.82 -8.44 10.39
N LYS A 146 9.57 -8.03 10.16
CA LYS A 146 8.36 -8.81 10.48
C LYS A 146 7.95 -9.79 9.39
N VAL A 147 8.55 -9.69 8.19
CA VAL A 147 8.32 -10.61 7.08
C VAL A 147 9.36 -11.73 7.09
N LYS A 148 8.90 -12.95 7.44
CA LYS A 148 9.73 -14.16 7.37
C LYS A 148 10.05 -14.49 5.91
N GLU A 149 9.04 -14.53 5.06
CA GLU A 149 9.10 -14.88 3.64
C GLU A 149 7.81 -14.44 2.94
N TYR A 150 7.82 -14.42 1.61
CA TYR A 150 6.62 -14.15 0.83
C TYR A 150 6.59 -15.00 -0.45
N LEU A 151 5.40 -15.19 -0.99
CA LEU A 151 5.14 -15.93 -2.22
C LEU A 151 4.17 -15.12 -3.09
N VAL A 152 4.34 -15.17 -4.40
CA VAL A 152 3.40 -14.59 -5.36
C VAL A 152 2.88 -15.71 -6.27
N ASN A 153 1.57 -15.96 -6.22
CA ASN A 153 0.91 -16.96 -7.06
C ASN A 153 -0.14 -16.30 -7.95
N GLU A 154 -0.32 -16.81 -9.17
CA GLU A 154 -1.38 -16.38 -10.07
C GLU A 154 -2.61 -17.31 -9.92
N ASP A 155 -3.82 -16.75 -9.78
CA ASP A 155 -5.06 -17.54 -9.81
C ASP A 155 -5.54 -17.84 -11.24
N GLU A 156 -6.57 -18.68 -11.38
CA GLU A 156 -7.16 -19.04 -12.69
C GLU A 156 -7.68 -17.83 -13.50
N LYS A 157 -7.87 -16.67 -12.86
CA LYS A 157 -8.34 -15.42 -13.48
C LYS A 157 -7.20 -14.44 -13.76
N GLY A 158 -5.95 -14.83 -13.49
CA GLY A 158 -4.75 -13.98 -13.66
C GLY A 158 -4.50 -13.01 -12.50
N HIS A 159 -5.23 -13.10 -11.39
CA HIS A 159 -4.95 -12.26 -10.22
C HIS A 159 -3.69 -12.72 -9.52
N MET A 160 -2.89 -11.74 -9.07
CA MET A 160 -1.66 -11.99 -8.34
C MET A 160 -1.95 -12.03 -6.84
N ASN A 161 -1.77 -13.18 -6.21
CA ASN A 161 -1.92 -13.41 -4.78
C ASN A 161 -0.56 -13.31 -4.11
N LEU A 162 -0.30 -12.20 -3.42
CA LEU A 162 0.85 -12.03 -2.56
C LEU A 162 0.53 -12.60 -1.18
N VAL A 163 1.18 -13.71 -0.82
CA VAL A 163 1.09 -14.32 0.51
C VAL A 163 2.36 -13.98 1.28
N ILE A 164 2.20 -13.34 2.44
CA ILE A 164 3.28 -12.88 3.31
C ILE A 164 3.25 -13.70 4.58
N ASN A 165 4.31 -14.45 4.85
CA ASN A 165 4.48 -15.17 6.10
C ASN A 165 5.17 -14.25 7.13
N LEU A 166 4.51 -14.05 8.25
CA LEU A 166 4.92 -13.14 9.32
C LEU A 166 5.72 -13.86 10.40
N THR A 167 6.66 -13.16 11.02
CA THR A 167 7.41 -13.65 12.20
C THR A 167 6.55 -13.61 13.46
N GLU A 168 5.60 -12.69 13.51
CA GLU A 168 4.68 -12.44 14.63
C GLU A 168 3.22 -12.71 14.22
N PRO A 169 2.31 -13.00 15.17
CA PRO A 169 0.90 -13.17 14.84
C PRO A 169 0.26 -11.86 14.35
N PRO A 170 -0.78 -11.92 13.51
CA PRO A 170 -1.62 -10.80 13.08
C PRO A 170 -1.98 -9.79 14.18
N SER A 171 -2.29 -10.27 15.38
CA SER A 171 -2.64 -9.43 16.52
C SER A 171 -1.55 -8.44 16.97
N SER A 172 -0.30 -8.63 16.52
CA SER A 172 0.82 -7.69 16.75
C SER A 172 0.83 -6.51 15.77
N ILE A 173 0.08 -6.61 14.67
CA ILE A 173 -0.07 -5.59 13.63
C ILE A 173 -1.42 -4.91 13.80
N LEU A 174 -2.49 -5.68 14.00
CA LEU A 174 -3.85 -5.17 14.17
C LEU A 174 -4.52 -5.93 15.33
N ALA A 175 -4.88 -5.21 16.39
CA ALA A 175 -5.31 -5.83 17.65
C ALA A 175 -6.59 -6.67 17.51
N SER A 176 -7.46 -6.34 16.56
CA SER A 176 -8.70 -7.06 16.24
C SER A 176 -8.47 -8.45 15.64
N CYS A 177 -7.25 -8.76 15.19
CA CYS A 177 -6.95 -10.02 14.51
C CYS A 177 -6.62 -11.17 15.47
N GLY A 178 -6.84 -12.40 14.98
CA GLY A 178 -6.53 -13.64 15.70
C GLY A 178 -5.03 -13.89 15.91
N LYS A 179 -4.70 -14.88 16.74
CA LYS A 179 -3.31 -15.23 17.12
C LYS A 179 -2.76 -16.49 16.43
N ASP A 180 -3.64 -17.27 15.80
CA ASP A 180 -3.30 -18.63 15.35
C ASP A 180 -2.68 -18.65 13.95
N SER A 181 -3.11 -17.73 13.07
CA SER A 181 -2.51 -17.55 11.76
C SER A 181 -1.22 -16.72 11.85
N ARG A 182 -0.35 -16.84 10.84
CA ARG A 182 0.87 -16.03 10.66
C ARG A 182 1.02 -15.56 9.22
N THR A 183 -0.09 -15.39 8.53
CA THR A 183 -0.09 -15.04 7.11
C THR A 183 -0.86 -13.76 6.87
N ALA A 184 -0.39 -12.93 5.96
CA ALA A 184 -1.20 -11.91 5.30
C ALA A 184 -1.35 -12.28 3.82
N THR A 185 -2.49 -11.99 3.21
CA THR A 185 -2.70 -12.21 1.78
C THR A 185 -3.22 -10.94 1.15
N ILE A 186 -2.63 -10.51 0.03
CA ILE A 186 -3.07 -9.34 -0.74
C ILE A 186 -3.29 -9.78 -2.18
N VAL A 187 -4.47 -9.51 -2.73
CA VAL A 187 -4.87 -9.93 -4.07
C VAL A 187 -4.87 -8.73 -5.00
N PHE A 188 -4.09 -8.79 -6.08
CA PHE A 188 -4.01 -7.73 -7.08
C PHE A 188 -4.58 -8.16 -8.44
N LYS A 189 -5.01 -7.19 -9.25
CA LYS A 189 -5.18 -7.40 -10.71
C LYS A 189 -3.83 -7.78 -11.35
N PRO A 190 -3.83 -8.42 -12.54
CA PRO A 190 -2.60 -8.74 -13.26
C PRO A 190 -1.68 -7.53 -13.37
N ARG A 191 -0.39 -7.70 -13.03
CA ARG A 191 0.58 -6.60 -13.01
C ARG A 191 2.01 -7.13 -13.18
N THR A 192 2.78 -6.48 -14.05
CA THR A 192 4.11 -6.97 -14.47
C THR A 192 5.25 -6.54 -13.55
N ASP A 193 5.07 -5.48 -12.77
CA ASP A 193 6.10 -4.84 -11.93
C ASP A 193 5.90 -5.13 -10.42
N LEU A 194 5.20 -6.21 -10.04
CA LEU A 194 5.06 -6.60 -8.63
C LEU A 194 6.36 -7.11 -8.03
N ALA A 195 7.10 -7.90 -8.81
CA ALA A 195 8.40 -8.40 -8.39
C ALA A 195 9.36 -7.24 -8.07
N ASP A 196 9.40 -6.21 -8.92
CA ASP A 196 10.22 -5.01 -8.71
C ASP A 196 9.82 -4.25 -7.44
N ALA A 197 8.52 -4.11 -7.18
CA ALA A 197 8.02 -3.46 -5.98
C ALA A 197 8.41 -4.20 -4.70
N LEU A 198 8.28 -5.53 -4.69
CA LEU A 198 8.68 -6.38 -3.56
C LEU A 198 10.18 -6.35 -3.32
N ALA A 199 10.97 -6.49 -4.40
CA ALA A 199 12.42 -6.41 -4.36
C ALA A 199 12.91 -5.07 -3.79
N THR A 200 12.20 -4.00 -4.13
CA THR A 200 12.51 -2.64 -3.69
C THR A 200 12.14 -2.40 -2.23
N SER A 201 11.01 -2.90 -1.74
CA SER A 201 10.55 -2.62 -0.37
C SER A 201 11.10 -3.61 0.66
N ILE A 202 10.72 -4.88 0.58
CA ILE A 202 11.04 -5.88 1.59
C ILE A 202 12.20 -6.80 1.19
N GLY A 203 12.71 -6.64 -0.05
CA GLY A 203 13.86 -7.35 -0.60
C GLY A 203 13.48 -8.53 -1.50
N LEU A 204 14.49 -9.08 -2.18
CA LEU A 204 14.33 -10.21 -3.11
C LEU A 204 13.94 -11.51 -2.40
N GLU A 205 13.18 -12.34 -3.13
CA GLU A 205 12.55 -13.61 -2.71
C GLU A 205 13.28 -14.35 -1.58
N LYS A 206 12.61 -14.48 -0.44
CA LYS A 206 12.93 -15.50 0.55
C LYS A 206 12.14 -16.76 0.17
N ASN A 207 12.62 -17.50 -0.82
CA ASN A 207 12.01 -18.76 -1.24
C ASN A 207 11.92 -19.75 -0.06
N ALA A 208 10.72 -20.25 0.24
CA ALA A 208 10.55 -21.45 1.05
C ALA A 208 9.55 -22.43 0.42
N ALA A 209 10.15 -23.49 -0.12
CA ALA A 209 9.60 -24.78 -0.56
C ALA A 209 8.59 -24.80 -1.75
N PRO A 210 8.59 -25.89 -2.55
CA PRO A 210 7.76 -26.02 -3.73
C PRO A 210 6.26 -25.99 -3.41
N VAL A 211 5.50 -25.39 -4.32
CA VAL A 211 4.04 -25.15 -4.32
C VAL A 211 3.19 -26.42 -4.07
N GLU A 212 3.78 -27.62 -4.12
CA GLU A 212 3.07 -28.89 -3.93
C GLU A 212 2.52 -29.12 -2.51
N LEU A 213 3.05 -28.47 -1.47
CA LEU A 213 2.54 -28.67 -0.10
C LEU A 213 1.26 -27.89 0.22
N TYR A 214 1.02 -26.74 -0.43
CA TYR A 214 -0.15 -25.90 -0.13
C TYR A 214 -1.42 -26.39 -0.84
N CYS A 215 -1.31 -26.97 -2.03
CA CYS A 215 -2.45 -27.63 -2.68
C CYS A 215 -2.99 -28.78 -1.83
N MET A 216 -2.15 -29.51 -1.08
CA MET A 216 -2.62 -30.55 -0.17
C MET A 216 -3.39 -29.98 1.02
N LEU A 217 -3.00 -28.83 1.60
CA LEU A 217 -3.72 -28.23 2.73
C LEU A 217 -5.13 -27.75 2.35
N PHE A 218 -5.30 -27.16 1.15
CA PHE A 218 -6.63 -26.79 0.64
C PHE A 218 -7.48 -28.00 0.24
N LEU A 219 -6.87 -29.08 -0.28
CA LEU A 219 -7.57 -30.33 -0.59
C LEU A 219 -8.00 -31.09 0.67
N PHE A 220 -7.21 -31.08 1.74
CA PHE A 220 -7.56 -31.70 3.02
C PHE A 220 -8.72 -30.96 3.72
N HIS A 221 -8.77 -29.62 3.65
CA HIS A 221 -9.90 -28.86 4.19
C HIS A 221 -11.22 -29.14 3.43
N ARG A 222 -11.17 -29.31 2.10
CA ARG A 222 -12.35 -29.71 1.32
C ARG A 222 -12.82 -31.14 1.61
N HIS A 223 -11.91 -32.08 1.89
CA HIS A 223 -12.29 -33.45 2.20
C HIS A 223 -12.87 -33.63 3.62
N HIS A 224 -12.47 -32.81 4.60
CA HIS A 224 -13.06 -32.88 5.93
C HIS A 224 -14.52 -32.39 5.99
N HIS A 225 -14.92 -31.44 5.15
CA HIS A 225 -16.32 -31.00 5.09
C HIS A 225 -17.25 -31.99 4.38
N HIS A 226 -16.73 -32.95 3.60
CA HIS A 226 -17.55 -33.98 2.95
C HIS A 226 -17.71 -35.26 3.79
N LEU A 227 -16.88 -35.52 4.80
CA LEU A 227 -17.01 -36.70 5.66
C LEU A 227 -17.84 -36.48 6.94
N VAL A 228 -18.06 -35.23 7.37
CA VAL A 228 -18.84 -34.94 8.59
C VAL A 228 -20.35 -34.81 8.29
N GLY A 229 -20.76 -34.86 7.02
CA GLY A 229 -22.18 -34.82 6.60
C GLY A 229 -22.80 -36.19 6.29
N ALA A 230 -22.12 -37.31 6.60
CA ALA A 230 -22.57 -38.66 6.26
C ALA A 230 -22.45 -39.65 7.44
N LEU A 231 -22.88 -39.23 8.64
CA LEU A 231 -23.23 -40.10 9.77
C LEU A 231 -24.51 -39.59 10.43
#